data_AF-A0A8I1RFV0-F1
#
_entry.id   AF-A0A8I1RFV0-F1
#
_cell.length_a   1.000
_cell.length_b   1.000
_cell.length_c   1.000
_cell.angle_alpha   90.00
_cell.angle_beta   90.00
_cell.angle_gamma   90.00
#
_symmetry.space_group_name_H-M   'P 1'
#
loop_
_entity.id
_entity.type
_entity.pdbx_description
1 polymer ?
#
loop_
_entity_poly.entity_id
_entity_poly.type
_entity_poly.pdbx_seq_one_letter_code
_entity_poly.pdbx_strand_id
1 'polypeptide(L)'
;MADGVPAPAASLLFAAGERPDTAGVAALSRVGSAFSISHEPSGQGEGPRWLELLANGLTFDLVGLAGGDPAPLPASGHLAGLPAGLDGAGLRAITLRPGHHLAAGGRMPPVLKALASLAAQLTALPGVQAVAWHPARCWSQPERFRETVNAWLAGGVFPAFCLAALATAPDGGMHSEGMAQFIGQELRMEPELVGDRAEAAKLAVRLLHWLYEHGPIEVAERIPTPNGDSVRLEPSANRRFVRAWRG
;
A
#
# COMPACT_ATOMS: atom_id res chain seq x y z
N MET A 1 0.84 -4.50 24.26
CA MET A 1 0.66 -5.55 23.24
C MET A 1 0.61 -4.85 21.90
N ALA A 2 1.59 -5.08 21.02
CA ALA A 2 1.68 -4.37 19.75
C ALA A 2 0.50 -4.75 18.84
N ASP A 3 -0.26 -3.75 18.41
CA ASP A 3 -1.41 -3.86 17.51
C ASP A 3 -1.08 -4.69 16.29
N GLY A 4 -1.86 -5.76 16.04
CA GLY A 4 -1.70 -6.73 14.95
C GLY A 4 -1.85 -6.21 13.52
N VAL A 5 -1.46 -4.95 13.27
CA VAL A 5 -1.28 -4.37 11.93
C VAL A 5 0.19 -4.60 11.52
N PRO A 6 0.46 -5.25 10.37
CA PRO A 6 1.82 -5.56 9.94
C PRO A 6 2.66 -4.30 9.72
N ALA A 7 3.99 -4.44 9.78
CA ALA A 7 4.89 -3.36 9.41
C ALA A 7 4.66 -2.96 7.94
N PRO A 8 4.67 -1.65 7.60
CA PRO A 8 4.46 -1.23 6.22
C PRO A 8 5.64 -1.62 5.35
N ALA A 9 5.33 -2.21 4.20
CA ALA A 9 6.28 -2.54 3.17
C ALA A 9 5.59 -2.51 1.79
N ALA A 10 6.40 -2.34 0.75
CA ALA A 10 5.97 -2.49 -0.63
C ALA A 10 6.96 -3.41 -1.35
N SER A 11 6.50 -4.26 -2.26
CA SER A 11 7.39 -5.04 -3.13
C SER A 11 7.15 -4.72 -4.59
N LEU A 12 8.21 -4.78 -5.39
CA LEU A 12 8.11 -4.86 -6.83
C LEU A 12 8.36 -6.30 -7.24
N LEU A 13 7.48 -6.84 -8.07
CA LEU A 13 7.49 -8.23 -8.50
C LEU A 13 8.04 -8.30 -9.92
N PHE A 14 8.96 -9.22 -10.15
CA PHE A 14 9.66 -9.43 -11.42
C PHE A 14 9.52 -10.89 -11.84
N ALA A 15 9.68 -11.19 -13.12
CA ALA A 15 9.91 -12.56 -13.54
C ALA A 15 11.26 -13.07 -12.99
N ALA A 16 11.42 -14.40 -12.94
CA ALA A 16 12.68 -15.00 -12.55
C ALA A 16 13.83 -14.53 -13.46
N GLY A 17 14.91 -14.02 -12.86
CA GLY A 17 16.06 -13.49 -13.58
C GLY A 17 15.97 -12.00 -13.97
N GLU A 18 14.81 -11.35 -13.77
CA GLU A 18 14.60 -9.95 -14.18
C GLU A 18 14.72 -8.93 -13.05
N ARG A 19 14.99 -9.37 -11.81
CA ARG A 19 15.22 -8.45 -10.69
C ARG A 19 16.42 -7.54 -11.01
N PRO A 20 16.37 -6.25 -10.66
CA PRO A 20 17.52 -5.37 -10.80
C PRO A 20 18.63 -5.73 -9.81
N ASP A 21 19.87 -5.49 -10.19
CA ASP A 21 21.02 -5.44 -9.28
C ASP A 21 21.18 -4.02 -8.70
N THR A 22 22.26 -3.79 -7.95
CA THR A 22 22.53 -2.46 -7.37
C THR A 22 22.79 -1.42 -8.46
N ALA A 23 23.43 -1.80 -9.57
CA ALA A 23 23.71 -0.90 -10.69
C ALA A 23 22.44 -0.43 -11.40
N GLY A 24 21.45 -1.32 -11.58
CA GLY A 24 20.14 -0.99 -12.15
C GLY A 24 19.37 0.03 -11.30
N VAL A 25 19.36 -0.14 -9.98
CA VAL A 25 18.75 0.83 -9.05
C VAL A 25 19.52 2.17 -9.07
N ALA A 26 20.85 2.12 -9.07
CA ALA A 26 21.69 3.32 -9.14
C ALA A 26 21.56 4.06 -10.48
N ALA A 27 21.25 3.38 -11.57
CA ALA A 27 20.93 4.01 -12.84
C ALA A 27 19.61 4.79 -12.75
N LEU A 28 18.56 4.18 -12.18
CA LEU A 28 17.28 4.84 -11.99
C LEU A 28 17.40 6.07 -11.06
N SER A 29 18.15 5.96 -9.96
CA SER A 29 18.34 7.07 -9.02
C SER A 29 19.10 8.27 -9.61
N ARG A 30 19.75 8.12 -10.77
CA ARG A 30 20.43 9.20 -11.50
C ARG A 30 19.55 9.87 -12.55
N VAL A 31 18.53 9.17 -13.05
CA VAL A 31 17.59 9.69 -14.06
C VAL A 31 16.60 10.67 -13.43
N GLY A 32 16.25 10.49 -12.16
CA GLY A 32 15.39 11.39 -11.39
C GLY A 32 16.06 11.90 -10.11
N SER A 33 15.47 12.91 -9.48
CA SER A 33 15.89 13.43 -8.17
C SER A 33 15.00 12.94 -7.01
N ALA A 34 14.16 11.95 -7.26
CA ALA A 34 13.14 11.51 -6.30
C ALA A 34 13.72 10.72 -5.10
N PHE A 35 14.89 10.08 -5.28
CA PHE A 35 15.61 9.39 -4.23
C PHE A 35 17.10 9.28 -4.56
N SER A 36 17.93 9.01 -3.56
CA SER A 36 19.34 8.65 -3.71
C SER A 36 19.67 7.36 -2.96
N ILE A 37 20.82 6.75 -3.26
CA ILE A 37 21.36 5.65 -2.47
C ILE A 37 22.24 6.26 -1.39
N SER A 38 21.85 6.15 -0.12
CA SER A 38 22.61 6.66 1.02
C SER A 38 23.61 5.65 1.57
N HIS A 39 23.33 4.36 1.39
CA HIS A 39 24.23 3.29 1.78
C HIS A 39 24.14 2.10 0.82
N GLU A 40 25.29 1.66 0.33
CA GLU A 40 25.48 0.38 -0.34
C GLU A 40 26.47 -0.43 0.51
N PRO A 41 26.01 -1.45 1.23
CA PRO A 41 26.88 -2.29 2.05
C PRO A 41 27.96 -2.91 1.16
N SER A 42 29.22 -2.57 1.42
CA SER A 42 30.37 -3.09 0.71
C SER A 42 30.62 -4.55 1.12
N GLY A 43 30.13 -5.48 0.30
CA GLY A 43 30.41 -6.90 0.47
C GLY A 43 30.73 -7.56 -0.87
N GLN A 44 32.00 -7.88 -1.10
CA GLN A 44 32.43 -8.82 -2.16
C GLN A 44 32.14 -10.30 -1.76
N GLY A 45 31.17 -10.55 -0.88
CA GLY A 45 30.91 -11.87 -0.30
C GLY A 45 29.46 -12.35 -0.46
N GLU A 46 29.22 -13.59 -0.04
CA GLU A 46 27.91 -14.24 0.08
C GLU A 46 27.10 -13.58 1.21
N GLY A 47 26.46 -12.45 0.91
CA GLY A 47 25.61 -11.74 1.86
C GLY A 47 24.35 -11.17 1.18
N PRO A 48 23.30 -10.86 1.95
CA PRO A 48 22.07 -10.31 1.40
C PRO A 48 22.35 -8.98 0.70
N ARG A 49 22.05 -8.93 -0.60
CA ARG A 49 22.16 -7.72 -1.42
C ARG A 49 21.01 -6.77 -1.08
N TRP A 50 21.34 -5.63 -0.49
CA TRP A 50 20.39 -4.58 -0.16
C TRP A 50 20.98 -3.18 -0.36
N LEU A 51 20.13 -2.17 -0.46
CA LEU A 51 20.49 -0.75 -0.55
C LEU A 51 19.67 0.05 0.47
N GLU A 52 20.30 1.05 1.10
CA GLU A 52 19.56 2.09 1.79
C GLU A 52 19.25 3.21 0.79
N LEU A 53 17.96 3.52 0.65
CA LEU A 53 17.45 4.57 -0.21
C LEU A 53 17.01 5.75 0.64
N LEU A 54 17.47 6.95 0.32
CA LEU A 54 17.08 8.21 0.94
C LEU A 54 16.06 8.94 0.07
N ALA A 55 14.89 9.23 0.61
CA ALA A 55 13.84 10.01 -0.04
C ALA A 55 13.17 10.94 0.98
N ASN A 56 13.08 12.25 0.67
CA ASN A 56 12.45 13.25 1.54
C ASN A 56 12.97 13.25 2.99
N GLY A 57 14.27 13.01 3.18
CA GLY A 57 14.90 12.95 4.51
C GLY A 57 14.62 11.67 5.32
N LEU A 58 13.94 10.69 4.71
CA LEU A 58 13.64 9.38 5.29
C LEU A 58 14.41 8.30 4.55
N THR A 59 14.83 7.26 5.27
CA THR A 59 15.56 6.14 4.66
C THR A 59 14.72 4.86 4.65
N PHE A 60 14.96 4.06 3.62
CA PHE A 60 14.25 2.82 3.37
C PHE A 60 15.25 1.75 2.94
N ASP A 61 15.10 0.54 3.47
CA ASP A 61 15.87 -0.61 2.99
C ASP A 61 15.17 -1.17 1.75
N LEU A 62 15.91 -1.30 0.66
CA LEU A 62 15.53 -2.09 -0.50
C LEU A 62 16.31 -3.41 -0.49
N VAL A 63 15.60 -4.52 -0.24
CA VAL A 63 16.20 -5.87 -0.13
C VAL A 63 15.77 -6.77 -1.28
N GLY A 64 16.54 -7.83 -1.50
CA GLY A 64 16.21 -8.86 -2.48
C GLY A 64 16.63 -8.51 -3.89
N LEU A 65 17.71 -7.75 -4.05
CA LEU A 65 18.29 -7.40 -5.36
C LEU A 65 18.96 -8.62 -6.02
N ALA A 66 19.13 -8.57 -7.34
CA ALA A 66 19.86 -9.59 -8.09
C ALA A 66 21.31 -9.75 -7.58
N GLY A 67 21.85 -10.97 -7.74
CA GLY A 67 23.12 -11.37 -7.12
C GLY A 67 23.00 -11.80 -5.66
N GLY A 68 21.80 -11.76 -5.08
CA GLY A 68 21.44 -12.41 -3.81
C GLY A 68 20.05 -13.06 -3.87
N ASP A 69 19.60 -13.60 -2.75
CA ASP A 69 18.29 -14.23 -2.63
C ASP A 69 17.16 -13.21 -2.86
N PRO A 70 16.07 -13.61 -3.54
CA PRO A 70 14.88 -12.77 -3.66
C PRO A 70 14.27 -12.52 -2.27
N ALA A 71 13.61 -11.38 -2.11
CA ALA A 71 12.77 -11.17 -0.93
C ALA A 71 11.60 -12.17 -0.93
N PRO A 72 11.05 -12.53 0.25
CA PRO A 72 9.85 -13.35 0.32
C PRO A 72 8.72 -12.70 -0.49
N LEU A 73 7.99 -13.53 -1.24
CA LEU A 73 6.86 -13.05 -2.02
C LEU A 73 5.73 -12.64 -1.06
N PRO A 74 5.20 -11.41 -1.16
CA PRO A 74 4.12 -10.96 -0.29
C PRO A 74 2.82 -11.72 -0.59
N ALA A 75 1.94 -11.84 0.40
CA ALA A 75 0.61 -12.39 0.18
C ALA A 75 -0.18 -11.51 -0.82
N SER A 76 -0.91 -12.16 -1.72
CA SER A 76 -1.91 -11.51 -2.59
C SER A 76 -3.31 -11.85 -2.08
N GLY A 77 -4.10 -10.83 -1.78
CA GLY A 77 -5.54 -10.94 -1.52
C GLY A 77 -6.38 -10.25 -2.59
N HIS A 78 -5.79 -9.26 -3.27
CA HIS A 78 -6.50 -8.38 -4.19
C HIS A 78 -5.62 -8.07 -5.39
N LEU A 79 -6.22 -8.06 -6.58
CA LEU A 79 -5.55 -7.72 -7.84
C LEU A 79 -6.16 -6.44 -8.42
N ALA A 80 -5.31 -5.50 -8.81
CA ALA A 80 -5.68 -4.16 -9.21
C ALA A 80 -5.10 -3.81 -10.58
N GLY A 81 -5.92 -3.97 -11.64
CA GLY A 81 -5.47 -3.77 -13.02
C GLY A 81 -4.58 -4.89 -13.56
N LEU A 82 -4.47 -5.99 -12.82
CA LEU A 82 -3.73 -7.19 -13.22
C LEU A 82 -4.71 -8.26 -13.74
N PRO A 83 -4.24 -9.20 -14.59
CA PRO A 83 -5.05 -10.34 -15.02
C PRO A 83 -5.61 -11.14 -13.84
N ALA A 84 -6.86 -11.57 -13.95
CA ALA A 84 -7.45 -12.46 -12.96
C ALA A 84 -6.66 -13.77 -12.87
N GLY A 85 -6.37 -14.23 -11.65
CA GLY A 85 -5.65 -15.48 -11.43
C GLY A 85 -4.13 -15.38 -11.61
N LEU A 86 -3.55 -14.17 -11.76
CA LEU A 86 -2.11 -13.99 -11.59
C LEU A 86 -1.72 -14.54 -10.23
N ASP A 87 -0.89 -15.58 -10.23
CA ASP A 87 -0.36 -16.18 -9.03
C ASP A 87 1.11 -15.78 -8.81
N GLY A 88 1.66 -16.23 -7.69
CA GLY A 88 3.06 -15.97 -7.35
C GLY A 88 4.06 -16.87 -8.06
N ALA A 89 3.61 -17.83 -8.88
CA ALA A 89 4.51 -18.79 -9.49
C ALA A 89 5.42 -18.08 -10.50
N GLY A 90 6.72 -18.31 -10.38
CA GLY A 90 7.72 -17.67 -11.24
C GLY A 90 8.03 -16.20 -10.92
N LEU A 91 7.27 -15.55 -10.04
CA LEU A 91 7.57 -14.18 -9.60
C LEU A 91 8.66 -14.15 -8.52
N ARG A 92 9.44 -13.07 -8.51
CA ARG A 92 10.48 -12.78 -7.52
C ARG A 92 10.35 -11.34 -7.06
N ALA A 93 10.43 -11.13 -5.75
CA ALA A 93 10.24 -9.81 -5.16
C ALA A 93 11.60 -9.13 -4.86
N ILE A 94 11.63 -7.82 -5.07
CA ILE A 94 12.44 -6.91 -4.26
C ILE A 94 11.48 -6.21 -3.28
N THR A 95 11.91 -5.93 -2.05
CA THR A 95 11.03 -5.35 -1.03
C THR A 95 11.63 -4.08 -0.44
N LEU A 96 10.81 -3.04 -0.42
CA LEU A 96 11.06 -1.76 0.20
C LEU A 96 10.38 -1.71 1.57
N ARG A 97 11.12 -1.34 2.60
CA ARG A 97 10.61 -1.17 3.97
C ARG A 97 11.23 0.07 4.62
N PRO A 98 10.55 0.74 5.56
CA PRO A 98 11.18 1.80 6.36
C PRO A 98 12.43 1.27 7.05
N GLY A 99 13.50 2.07 7.09
CA GLY A 99 14.73 1.73 7.80
C GLY A 99 14.48 1.45 9.28
N HIS A 100 15.38 0.71 9.92
CA HIS A 100 15.21 0.24 11.31
C HIS A 100 14.90 1.37 12.31
N HIS A 101 15.41 2.58 12.09
CA HIS A 101 15.15 3.74 12.97
C HIS A 101 13.75 4.33 12.79
N LEU A 102 13.09 4.06 11.66
CA LEU A 102 11.69 4.42 11.44
C LEU A 102 10.73 3.38 12.01
N ALA A 103 11.19 2.27 12.60
CA ALA A 103 10.32 1.19 13.07
C ALA A 103 9.25 1.67 14.07
N ALA A 104 9.61 2.58 14.99
CA ALA A 104 8.67 3.16 15.95
C ALA A 104 7.68 4.16 15.32
N GLY A 105 8.06 4.79 14.20
CA GLY A 105 7.27 5.79 13.47
C GLY A 105 6.72 5.30 12.13
N GLY A 106 6.77 3.99 11.84
CA GLY A 106 6.51 3.46 10.50
C GLY A 106 5.10 3.74 9.99
N ARG A 107 4.15 3.96 10.91
CA ARG A 107 2.74 4.28 10.63
C ARG A 107 2.47 5.79 10.52
N MET A 108 3.50 6.63 10.68
CA MET A 108 3.32 8.08 10.53
C MET A 108 3.01 8.41 9.06
N PRO A 109 2.02 9.29 8.78
CA PRO A 109 1.65 9.64 7.42
C PRO A 109 2.82 10.05 6.50
N PRO A 110 3.84 10.81 6.96
CA PRO A 110 5.02 11.12 6.14
C PRO A 110 5.79 9.87 5.70
N VAL A 111 5.93 8.86 6.57
CA VAL A 111 6.64 7.62 6.26
C VAL A 111 5.89 6.80 5.22
N LEU A 112 4.56 6.67 5.37
CA LEU A 112 3.71 5.94 4.42
C LEU A 112 3.66 6.62 3.04
N LYS A 113 3.57 7.95 3.01
CA LYS A 113 3.63 8.72 1.76
C LYS A 113 4.97 8.55 1.06
N ALA A 114 6.08 8.64 1.81
CA ALA A 114 7.41 8.44 1.24
C ALA A 114 7.62 7.00 0.75
N LEU A 115 7.15 5.99 1.49
CA LEU A 115 7.18 4.59 1.06
C LEU A 115 6.39 4.38 -0.25
N ALA A 116 5.16 4.90 -0.32
CA ALA A 116 4.33 4.79 -1.52
C ALA A 116 4.95 5.55 -2.71
N SER A 117 5.47 6.76 -2.46
CA SER A 117 6.18 7.55 -3.46
C SER A 117 7.37 6.79 -4.03
N LEU A 118 8.23 6.24 -3.17
CA LEU A 118 9.42 5.51 -3.59
C LEU A 118 9.05 4.22 -4.34
N ALA A 119 8.03 3.48 -3.89
CA ALA A 119 7.51 2.34 -4.64
C ALA A 119 7.00 2.73 -6.03
N ALA A 120 6.32 3.89 -6.15
CA ALA A 120 5.86 4.44 -7.43
C ALA A 120 7.02 4.87 -8.35
N GLN A 121 8.12 5.37 -7.81
CA GLN A 121 9.32 5.69 -8.60
C GLN A 121 10.03 4.43 -9.09
N LEU A 122 10.13 3.41 -8.23
CA LEU A 122 10.78 2.14 -8.55
C LEU A 122 10.04 1.36 -9.66
N THR A 123 8.78 1.67 -9.96
CA THR A 123 8.08 1.02 -11.09
C THR A 123 8.68 1.39 -12.45
N ALA A 124 9.55 2.40 -12.52
CA ALA A 124 10.30 2.73 -13.72
C ALA A 124 11.48 1.76 -13.99
N LEU A 125 11.77 0.84 -13.08
CA LEU A 125 12.69 -0.26 -13.32
C LEU A 125 12.16 -1.17 -14.45
N PRO A 126 13.01 -1.62 -15.38
CA PRO A 126 12.60 -2.60 -16.40
C PRO A 126 12.13 -3.92 -15.76
N GLY A 127 11.14 -4.57 -16.36
CA GLY A 127 10.70 -5.92 -15.96
C GLY A 127 9.77 -6.00 -14.74
N VAL A 128 9.33 -4.87 -14.19
CA VAL A 128 8.33 -4.87 -13.11
C VAL A 128 7.00 -5.41 -13.65
N GLN A 129 6.53 -6.50 -13.08
CA GLN A 129 5.26 -7.17 -13.42
C GLN A 129 4.10 -6.67 -12.56
N ALA A 130 4.36 -6.34 -11.29
CA ALA A 130 3.38 -5.84 -10.35
C ALA A 130 4.02 -5.10 -9.17
N VAL A 131 3.24 -4.25 -8.51
CA VAL A 131 3.59 -3.63 -7.23
C VAL A 131 2.68 -4.19 -6.14
N ALA A 132 3.26 -4.78 -5.11
CA ALA A 132 2.53 -5.29 -3.96
C ALA A 132 2.58 -4.29 -2.80
N TRP A 133 1.43 -3.76 -2.39
CA TRP A 133 1.31 -3.01 -1.13
C TRP A 133 0.90 -3.96 -0.01
N HIS A 134 1.83 -4.24 0.92
CA HIS A 134 1.67 -5.31 1.90
C HIS A 134 0.50 -5.06 2.85
N PRO A 135 0.28 -3.85 3.41
CA PRO A 135 -0.82 -3.61 4.35
C PRO A 135 -2.21 -3.93 3.78
N ALA A 136 -2.38 -3.76 2.47
CA ALA A 136 -3.65 -4.03 1.79
C ALA A 136 -3.71 -5.42 1.14
N ARG A 137 -2.63 -6.23 1.23
CA ARG A 137 -2.42 -7.45 0.44
C ARG A 137 -2.82 -7.27 -1.04
N CYS A 138 -2.52 -6.10 -1.59
CA CYS A 138 -2.97 -5.70 -2.92
C CYS A 138 -1.80 -5.67 -3.88
N TRP A 139 -1.94 -6.40 -4.99
CA TRP A 139 -1.00 -6.32 -6.11
C TRP A 139 -1.63 -5.49 -7.22
N SER A 140 -0.89 -4.48 -7.67
CA SER A 140 -1.33 -3.52 -8.67
C SER A 140 -0.48 -3.59 -9.93
N GLN A 141 -1.11 -3.31 -11.08
CA GLN A 141 -0.39 -3.02 -12.31
C GLN A 141 0.58 -1.84 -12.06
N PRO A 142 1.84 -1.90 -12.52
CA PRO A 142 2.86 -0.90 -12.21
C PRO A 142 2.47 0.53 -12.62
N GLU A 143 1.98 0.72 -13.85
CA GLU A 143 1.60 2.05 -14.35
C GLU A 143 0.45 2.63 -13.53
N ARG A 144 -0.59 1.82 -13.28
CA ARG A 144 -1.75 2.22 -12.48
C ARG A 144 -1.35 2.62 -11.06
N PHE A 145 -0.48 1.83 -10.42
CA PHE A 145 0.02 2.14 -9.07
C PHE A 145 0.72 3.50 -9.06
N ARG A 146 1.67 3.69 -10.00
CA ARG A 146 2.44 4.93 -10.12
C ARG A 146 1.55 6.14 -10.37
N GLU A 147 0.61 6.05 -11.32
CA GLU A 147 -0.30 7.15 -11.65
C GLU A 147 -1.18 7.55 -10.47
N THR A 148 -1.80 6.56 -9.80
CA THR A 148 -2.72 6.82 -8.70
C THR A 148 -1.99 7.39 -7.48
N VAL A 149 -0.81 6.85 -7.15
CA VAL A 149 0.01 7.36 -6.05
C VAL A 149 0.51 8.77 -6.34
N ASN A 150 1.00 9.06 -7.56
CA ASN A 150 1.47 10.39 -7.91
C ASN A 150 0.33 11.43 -7.89
N ALA A 151 -0.86 11.07 -8.39
CA ALA A 151 -2.03 11.94 -8.34
C ALA A 151 -2.43 12.26 -6.89
N TRP A 152 -2.43 11.26 -6.01
CA TRP A 152 -2.70 11.45 -4.58
C TRP A 152 -1.66 12.33 -3.89
N LEU A 153 -0.36 12.10 -4.15
CA LEU A 153 0.71 12.90 -3.57
C LEU A 153 0.68 14.36 -4.06
N ALA A 154 0.10 14.62 -5.23
CA ALA A 154 -0.18 15.95 -5.75
C ALA A 154 -1.46 16.61 -5.17
N GLY A 155 -2.08 16.00 -4.15
CA GLY A 155 -3.29 16.51 -3.50
C GLY A 155 -4.60 15.91 -4.01
N GLY A 156 -4.52 14.87 -4.84
CA GLY A 156 -5.68 14.14 -5.34
C GLY A 156 -6.27 13.15 -4.32
N VAL A 157 -7.22 12.34 -4.81
CA VAL A 157 -7.97 11.34 -4.03
C VAL A 157 -7.06 10.24 -3.51
N PHE A 158 -7.35 9.73 -2.32
CA PHE A 158 -6.64 8.58 -1.74
C PHE A 158 -6.66 7.34 -2.69
N PRO A 159 -5.53 6.63 -2.92
CA PRO A 159 -5.41 5.49 -3.84
C PRO A 159 -6.14 4.21 -3.39
N ALA A 160 -7.46 4.25 -3.32
CA ALA A 160 -8.27 3.05 -3.11
C ALA A 160 -8.00 2.02 -4.23
N PHE A 161 -8.02 0.74 -3.86
CA PHE A 161 -7.59 -0.40 -4.69
C PHE A 161 -6.10 -0.41 -5.07
N CYS A 162 -5.25 0.32 -4.34
CA CYS A 162 -3.79 0.19 -4.37
C CYS A 162 -3.21 0.21 -2.95
N LEU A 163 -3.52 1.26 -2.18
CA LEU A 163 -3.03 1.44 -0.81
C LEU A 163 -4.02 0.94 0.26
N ALA A 164 -5.28 0.75 -0.13
CA ALA A 164 -6.29 0.00 0.61
C ALA A 164 -7.09 -0.87 -0.38
N ALA A 165 -7.55 -2.04 0.05
CA ALA A 165 -8.41 -2.91 -0.75
C ALA A 165 -9.82 -3.01 -0.13
N LEU A 166 -10.78 -3.56 -0.87
CA LEU A 166 -12.13 -3.86 -0.38
C LEU A 166 -12.40 -5.35 -0.51
N ALA A 167 -12.69 -6.00 0.59
CA ALA A 167 -13.05 -7.40 0.68
C ALA A 167 -14.55 -7.54 1.00
N THR A 168 -15.18 -8.58 0.44
CA THR A 168 -16.53 -8.99 0.85
C THR A 168 -16.44 -9.75 2.18
N ALA A 169 -17.27 -9.40 3.14
CA ALA A 169 -17.43 -10.12 4.40
C ALA A 169 -18.42 -11.30 4.24
N PRO A 170 -18.31 -12.37 5.04
CA PRO A 170 -19.20 -13.53 4.94
C PRO A 170 -20.69 -13.22 5.16
N ASP A 171 -21.00 -12.15 5.89
CA ASP A 171 -22.36 -11.67 6.15
C ASP A 171 -22.96 -10.84 5.00
N GLY A 172 -22.25 -10.72 3.88
CA GLY A 172 -22.68 -9.95 2.71
C GLY A 172 -22.29 -8.48 2.74
N GLY A 173 -21.65 -8.01 3.82
CA GLY A 173 -21.11 -6.66 3.86
C GLY A 173 -19.73 -6.54 3.18
N MET A 174 -19.11 -5.37 3.27
CA MET A 174 -17.73 -5.14 2.81
C MET A 174 -16.83 -4.59 3.92
N HIS A 175 -15.53 -4.79 3.82
CA HIS A 175 -14.55 -4.15 4.69
C HIS A 175 -13.30 -3.77 3.93
N SER A 176 -12.57 -2.77 4.42
CA SER A 176 -11.27 -2.43 3.88
C SER A 176 -10.16 -3.31 4.45
N GLU A 177 -9.07 -3.37 3.71
CA GLU A 177 -7.79 -3.93 4.16
C GLU A 177 -6.69 -2.91 3.85
N GLY A 178 -5.90 -2.55 4.85
CA GLY A 178 -4.77 -1.63 4.73
C GLY A 178 -5.09 -0.19 5.13
N MET A 179 -6.37 0.16 5.35
CA MET A 179 -6.75 1.50 5.79
C MET A 179 -6.26 1.78 7.22
N ALA A 180 -6.21 0.73 8.06
CA ALA A 180 -5.71 0.85 9.43
C ALA A 180 -4.23 1.28 9.47
N GLN A 181 -3.48 1.11 8.38
CA GLN A 181 -2.11 1.61 8.28
C GLN A 181 -2.07 3.14 8.36
N PHE A 182 -3.07 3.82 7.79
CA PHE A 182 -3.10 5.28 7.68
C PHE A 182 -3.81 5.96 8.85
N ILE A 183 -4.89 5.35 9.36
CA ILE A 183 -5.74 5.97 10.38
C ILE A 183 -5.96 5.11 11.63
N GLY A 184 -5.38 3.92 11.71
CA GLY A 184 -5.56 3.00 12.84
C GLY A 184 -6.86 2.18 12.81
N GLN A 185 -7.76 2.43 11.85
CA GLN A 185 -9.04 1.75 11.70
C GLN A 185 -9.26 1.25 10.27
N GLU A 186 -9.91 0.09 10.13
CA GLU A 186 -10.47 -0.37 8.85
C GLU A 186 -11.93 0.13 8.70
N LEU A 187 -12.35 0.42 7.48
CA LEU A 187 -13.76 0.64 7.15
C LEU A 187 -14.52 -0.70 7.12
N ARG A 188 -15.71 -0.73 7.68
CA ARG A 188 -16.67 -1.85 7.59
C ARG A 188 -18.01 -1.30 7.12
N MET A 189 -18.48 -1.71 5.94
CA MET A 189 -19.81 -1.38 5.43
C MET A 189 -20.78 -2.52 5.70
N GLU A 190 -21.82 -2.25 6.48
CA GLU A 190 -22.80 -3.26 6.85
C GLU A 190 -23.63 -3.74 5.65
N PRO A 191 -24.16 -4.97 5.67
CA PRO A 191 -24.82 -5.58 4.50
C PRO A 191 -25.94 -4.71 3.91
N GLU A 192 -26.67 -3.97 4.73
CA GLU A 192 -27.77 -3.10 4.30
C GLU A 192 -27.29 -1.93 3.44
N LEU A 193 -26.03 -1.52 3.60
CA LEU A 193 -25.38 -0.47 2.82
C LEU A 193 -24.75 -1.01 1.53
N VAL A 194 -24.52 -2.33 1.45
CA VAL A 194 -23.80 -2.96 0.32
C VAL A 194 -24.69 -3.32 -0.86
N GLY A 195 -25.98 -3.62 -0.64
CA GLY A 195 -27.01 -3.83 -1.68
C GLY A 195 -26.49 -4.11 -3.11
N ASP A 196 -26.32 -3.04 -3.90
CA ASP A 196 -25.57 -3.05 -5.17
C ASP A 196 -24.07 -2.90 -4.92
N ARG A 197 -23.29 -3.94 -5.24
CA ARG A 197 -21.84 -3.97 -5.00
C ARG A 197 -21.05 -2.89 -5.73
N ALA A 198 -21.46 -2.50 -6.93
CA ALA A 198 -20.76 -1.48 -7.70
C ALA A 198 -20.97 -0.09 -7.07
N GLU A 199 -22.21 0.22 -6.68
CA GLU A 199 -22.50 1.47 -5.97
C GLU A 199 -21.88 1.50 -4.57
N ALA A 200 -21.91 0.36 -3.86
CA ALA A 200 -21.26 0.24 -2.57
C ALA A 200 -19.74 0.42 -2.68
N ALA A 201 -19.10 -0.11 -3.73
CA ALA A 201 -17.67 0.11 -3.98
C ALA A 201 -17.35 1.59 -4.24
N LYS A 202 -18.18 2.31 -5.01
CA LYS A 202 -18.02 3.77 -5.20
C LYS A 202 -18.17 4.52 -3.88
N LEU A 203 -19.15 4.14 -3.06
CA LEU A 203 -19.33 4.73 -1.72
C LEU A 203 -18.12 4.43 -0.82
N ALA A 204 -17.64 3.20 -0.80
CA ALA A 204 -16.45 2.80 -0.05
C ALA A 204 -15.23 3.64 -0.41
N VAL A 205 -14.93 3.82 -1.71
CA VAL A 205 -13.82 4.67 -2.16
C VAL A 205 -13.93 6.08 -1.61
N ARG A 206 -15.13 6.65 -1.62
CA ARG A 206 -15.39 8.00 -1.10
C ARG A 206 -15.24 8.07 0.42
N LEU A 207 -15.73 7.06 1.14
CA LEU A 207 -15.56 6.95 2.59
C LEU A 207 -14.08 6.76 2.96
N LEU A 208 -13.33 5.94 2.24
CA LEU A 208 -11.89 5.76 2.46
C LEU A 208 -11.12 7.07 2.27
N HIS A 209 -11.44 7.82 1.21
CA HIS A 209 -10.83 9.13 0.99
C HIS A 209 -11.17 10.11 2.12
N TRP A 210 -12.45 10.21 2.49
CA TRP A 210 -12.91 11.08 3.58
C TRP A 210 -12.22 10.71 4.91
N LEU A 211 -12.17 9.42 5.25
CA LEU A 211 -11.50 8.91 6.44
C LEU A 211 -10.01 9.22 6.44
N TYR A 212 -9.34 9.13 5.29
CA TYR A 212 -7.93 9.50 5.16
C TYR A 212 -7.70 11.01 5.45
N GLU A 213 -8.64 11.87 5.05
CA GLU A 213 -8.56 13.32 5.28
C GLU A 213 -8.88 13.71 6.73
N HIS A 214 -9.84 13.02 7.37
CA HIS A 214 -10.38 13.40 8.67
C HIS A 214 -9.80 12.58 9.84
N GLY A 215 -9.16 11.45 9.55
CA GLY A 215 -8.55 10.58 10.55
C GLY A 215 -9.52 9.55 11.14
N PRO A 216 -9.15 8.92 12.27
CA PRO A 216 -10.00 7.92 12.93
C PRO A 216 -11.30 8.52 13.46
N ILE A 217 -12.34 7.70 13.47
CA ILE A 217 -13.62 8.04 14.11
C ILE A 217 -13.55 7.66 15.59
N GLU A 218 -13.73 8.64 16.45
CA GLU A 218 -13.77 8.45 17.92
C GLU A 218 -15.21 8.45 18.47
N VAL A 219 -16.13 9.13 17.78
CA VAL A 219 -17.54 9.26 18.15
C VAL A 219 -18.42 9.11 16.92
N ALA A 220 -19.66 8.65 17.11
CA ALA A 220 -20.59 8.46 16.00
C ALA A 220 -20.86 9.78 15.27
N GLU A 221 -20.88 9.73 13.94
CA GLU A 221 -21.10 10.89 13.08
C GLU A 221 -21.93 10.52 11.84
N ARG A 222 -22.46 11.54 11.16
CA ARG A 222 -23.24 11.36 9.93
C ARG A 222 -22.60 12.16 8.80
N ILE A 223 -22.35 11.49 7.69
CA ILE A 223 -21.76 12.09 6.50
C ILE A 223 -22.82 12.13 5.39
N PRO A 224 -23.07 13.29 4.75
CA PRO A 224 -24.00 13.37 3.63
C PRO A 224 -23.45 12.62 2.41
N THR A 225 -24.33 11.94 1.69
CA THR A 225 -24.05 11.35 0.38
C THR A 225 -24.58 12.27 -0.73
N PRO A 226 -24.06 12.17 -1.97
CA PRO A 226 -24.49 13.00 -3.09
C PRO A 226 -25.93 12.75 -3.49
N ASN A 227 -26.50 11.61 -3.08
CA ASN A 227 -27.87 11.22 -3.38
C ASN A 227 -28.88 11.84 -2.39
N GLY A 228 -28.42 12.65 -1.43
CA GLY A 228 -29.27 13.29 -0.41
C GLY A 228 -29.45 12.47 0.87
N ASP A 229 -29.12 11.18 0.85
CA ASP A 229 -29.09 10.32 2.05
C ASP A 229 -27.85 10.60 2.91
N SER A 230 -27.79 10.03 4.12
CA SER A 230 -26.59 10.07 4.97
C SER A 230 -26.03 8.67 5.24
N VAL A 231 -24.73 8.60 5.49
CA VAL A 231 -24.06 7.41 6.05
C VAL A 231 -23.70 7.73 7.49
N ARG A 232 -24.14 6.87 8.41
CA ARG A 232 -23.71 6.94 9.82
C ARG A 232 -22.39 6.17 9.95
N LEU A 233 -21.37 6.82 10.50
CA LEU A 233 -20.11 6.18 10.89
C LEU A 233 -20.05 6.05 12.41
N GLU A 234 -19.56 4.93 12.92
CA GLU A 234 -19.36 4.70 14.36
C GLU A 234 -18.15 3.79 14.58
N PRO A 235 -17.31 4.06 15.60
CA PRO A 235 -16.24 3.14 15.94
C PRO A 235 -16.81 1.83 16.49
N SER A 236 -16.18 0.72 16.14
CA SER A 236 -16.44 -0.56 16.80
C SER A 236 -16.01 -0.50 18.28
N ALA A 237 -16.56 -1.38 19.11
CA ALA A 237 -16.22 -1.45 20.54
C ALA A 237 -14.71 -1.64 20.80
N ASN A 238 -14.00 -2.34 19.90
CA ASN A 238 -12.56 -2.54 19.97
C ASN A 238 -11.74 -1.44 19.26
N ARG A 239 -12.40 -0.42 18.71
CA ARG A 239 -11.83 0.71 17.94
C ARG A 239 -10.97 0.31 16.74
N ARG A 240 -11.04 -0.94 16.27
CA ARG A 240 -10.30 -1.40 15.08
C ARG A 240 -11.03 -1.13 13.77
N PHE A 241 -12.34 -0.88 13.84
CA PHE A 241 -13.16 -0.63 12.67
C PHE A 241 -13.96 0.65 12.84
N VAL A 242 -14.18 1.35 11.73
CA VAL A 242 -15.27 2.29 11.54
C VAL A 242 -16.38 1.55 10.82
N ARG A 243 -17.51 1.37 11.47
CA ARG A 243 -18.69 0.74 10.87
C ARG A 243 -19.53 1.81 10.18
N ALA A 244 -20.06 1.48 9.01
CA ALA A 244 -20.83 2.35 8.15
C ALA A 244 -22.21 1.73 7.90
N TRP A 245 -23.26 2.48 8.25
CA TRP A 245 -24.66 2.12 8.05
C TRP A 245 -25.35 3.16 7.18
N ARG A 246 -26.48 2.76 6.57
CA ARG A 246 -27.45 3.72 6.06
C ARG A 246 -27.99 4.57 7.24
N GLY A 247 -27.87 5.88 7.13
CA GLY A 247 -28.26 6.85 8.16
C GLY A 247 -29.73 7.24 8.14
#